data_AF-A0A955TCH9-F1
#
_entry.id   AF-A0A955TCH9-F1
#
_cell.length_a   1.000
_cell.length_b   1.000
_cell.length_c   1.000
_cell.angle_alpha   90.00
_cell.angle_beta   90.00
_cell.angle_gamma   90.00
#
_symmetry.space_group_name_H-M   'P 1'
#
loop_
_entity.id
_entity.type
_entity.pdbx_description
1 polymer ?
#
loop_
_entity_poly.entity_id
_entity_poly.type
_entity_poly.pdbx_seq_one_letter_code
_entity_poly.pdbx_strand_id
1 'polypeptide(L)'
;GEGSLLERVREFLRGDLGEIVTDLRVLLVTCPKVFGYGFNPVSFYLCFDPQDELKAVIAEVNNTFGERHLYLLETESASREGQAWVFSTPKVFHVSPFFSREGEYRFRLSYSENRFDVSIDLWQHGKRVIHTKVSADSTPLDTAGLRNSLLRYPLVRLLTYPRILKEAAVLFYLKKAQLWYRPTPCDSHTHTVRKLSFREKFGQRVLHSMLTRMKVGKLRIRFHDGTWETYGGQVPGTECQIVVRDPAFYRSTVFGGDVGFGEAYTRGEWDSPDVTRVIECLIENREGMGDYRIPFASLVHSCNRLYHFFRRNSLRKSRRNISDHYDLGNNLFAKFLDPSMTYSCAFYEDESTSLEQAQDAKLGMILSRAEIRDGDRVLEIGSGWGSFVLAAARSRNCQLATTT
;
A
#
# COMPACT_ATOMS: atom_id res chain seq x y z
N GLY A 1 10.96 2.85 -12.72
CA GLY A 1 12.33 2.40 -13.01
C GLY A 1 13.32 3.47 -12.64
N GLU A 2 14.57 3.05 -12.51
CA GLU A 2 15.78 3.91 -12.47
C GLU A 2 16.06 4.49 -13.87
N GLY A 3 17.08 5.34 -14.03
CA GLY A 3 17.46 5.92 -15.33
C GLY A 3 16.82 7.27 -15.67
N SER A 4 17.26 7.89 -16.77
CA SER A 4 16.73 9.18 -17.25
C SER A 4 15.28 9.04 -17.77
N LEU A 5 14.57 10.16 -17.92
CA LEU A 5 13.23 10.14 -18.52
C LEU A 5 13.28 9.64 -19.98
N LEU A 6 14.33 10.00 -20.70
CA LEU A 6 14.55 9.60 -22.09
C LEU A 6 14.79 8.10 -22.21
N GLU A 7 15.60 7.52 -21.32
CA GLU A 7 15.80 6.06 -21.26
C GLU A 7 14.49 5.32 -21.06
N ARG A 8 13.66 5.77 -20.11
CA ARG A 8 12.37 5.13 -19.83
C ARG A 8 11.39 5.20 -20.99
N VAL A 9 11.36 6.32 -21.71
CA VAL A 9 10.55 6.45 -22.94
C VAL A 9 11.05 5.47 -24.01
N ARG A 10 12.37 5.36 -24.18
CA ARG A 10 12.97 4.42 -25.14
C ARG A 10 12.70 2.97 -24.77
N GLU A 11 12.80 2.60 -23.49
CA GLU A 11 12.45 1.26 -23.00
C GLU A 11 10.99 0.92 -23.25
N PHE A 12 10.07 1.84 -22.96
CA PHE A 12 8.65 1.66 -23.24
C PHE A 12 8.39 1.41 -24.73
N LEU A 13 8.97 2.24 -25.61
CA LEU A 13 8.82 2.10 -27.06
C LEU A 13 9.43 0.80 -27.58
N ARG A 14 10.56 0.32 -27.04
CA ARG A 14 11.15 -0.97 -27.45
C ARG A 14 10.25 -2.16 -27.15
N GLY A 15 9.52 -2.11 -26.04
CA GLY A 15 8.60 -3.17 -25.62
C GLY A 15 7.48 -3.40 -26.63
N ASP A 16 6.95 -2.31 -27.22
CA ASP A 16 5.80 -2.36 -28.12
C ASP A 16 6.15 -2.26 -29.61
N LEU A 17 7.19 -1.51 -29.99
CA LEU A 17 7.58 -1.22 -31.39
C LEU A 17 8.82 -1.99 -31.89
N GLY A 18 9.48 -2.78 -31.04
CA GLY A 18 10.67 -3.57 -31.42
C GLY A 18 11.96 -2.75 -31.63
N GLU A 19 12.87 -3.23 -32.50
CA GLU A 19 14.22 -2.68 -32.73
C GLU A 19 14.28 -1.32 -33.45
N ILE A 20 13.14 -0.73 -33.85
CA ILE A 20 13.07 0.57 -34.56
C ILE A 20 13.55 1.76 -33.69
N VAL A 21 13.88 1.53 -32.41
CA VAL A 21 13.97 2.57 -31.37
C VAL A 21 15.40 2.77 -30.84
N THR A 22 16.37 2.93 -31.73
CA THR A 22 17.69 3.49 -31.36
C THR A 22 17.90 4.80 -32.13
N ASP A 23 18.10 5.89 -31.39
CA ASP A 23 18.21 7.29 -31.86
C ASP A 23 16.94 8.09 -32.17
N LEU A 24 15.87 7.89 -31.39
CA LEU A 24 14.74 8.83 -31.41
C LEU A 24 15.05 10.13 -30.64
N ARG A 25 14.69 11.26 -31.26
CA ARG A 25 14.58 12.59 -30.63
C ARG A 25 13.19 12.70 -30.01
N VAL A 26 13.13 13.01 -28.71
CA VAL A 26 11.86 13.09 -27.97
C VAL A 26 11.57 14.52 -27.53
N LEU A 27 10.44 15.07 -27.98
CA LEU A 27 9.92 16.35 -27.50
C LEU A 27 8.83 16.11 -26.44
N LEU A 28 9.02 16.68 -25.25
CA LEU A 28 8.03 16.62 -24.17
C LEU A 28 7.17 17.89 -24.13
N VAL A 29 5.88 17.73 -24.39
CA VAL A 29 4.87 18.76 -24.15
C VAL A 29 4.21 18.49 -22.81
N THR A 30 4.45 19.34 -21.83
CA THR A 30 4.00 19.13 -20.46
C THR A 30 3.79 20.43 -19.69
N CYS A 31 3.13 20.33 -18.55
CA CYS A 31 2.93 21.44 -17.62
C CYS A 31 3.96 21.41 -16.48
N PRO A 32 4.91 22.37 -16.40
CA PRO A 32 5.87 22.40 -15.31
C PRO A 32 5.20 22.75 -13.97
N LYS A 33 5.76 22.27 -12.86
CA LYS A 33 5.31 22.66 -11.51
C LYS A 33 5.74 24.10 -11.22
N VAL A 34 4.89 24.86 -10.55
CA VAL A 34 5.16 26.23 -10.10
C VAL A 34 5.00 26.25 -8.57
N PHE A 35 6.06 26.64 -7.85
CA PHE A 35 6.13 26.59 -6.38
C PHE A 35 5.75 25.21 -5.79
N GLY A 36 6.10 24.13 -6.48
CA GLY A 36 5.75 22.76 -6.07
C GLY A 36 4.33 22.31 -6.40
N TYR A 37 3.45 23.22 -6.83
CA TYR A 37 2.09 22.91 -7.28
C TYR A 37 2.05 22.65 -8.78
N GLY A 38 1.32 21.61 -9.18
CA GLY A 38 1.13 21.28 -10.59
C GLY A 38 -0.13 20.44 -10.79
N PHE A 39 -0.88 20.79 -11.82
CA PHE A 39 -1.97 19.97 -12.34
C PHE A 39 -1.61 19.64 -13.79
N ASN A 40 -1.34 18.36 -14.07
CA ASN A 40 -0.86 17.89 -15.35
C ASN A 40 -1.66 16.64 -15.76
N PRO A 41 -2.86 16.84 -16.35
CA PRO A 41 -3.77 15.73 -16.65
C PRO A 41 -3.27 14.88 -17.82
N VAL A 42 -2.50 15.47 -18.73
CA VAL A 42 -1.89 14.76 -19.86
C VAL A 42 -0.55 15.39 -20.23
N SER A 43 0.45 14.57 -20.51
CA SER A 43 1.70 14.98 -21.18
C SER A 43 1.85 14.21 -22.49
N PHE A 44 2.48 14.85 -23.47
CA PHE A 44 2.73 14.23 -24.77
C PHE A 44 4.23 14.11 -25.00
N TYR A 45 4.67 12.92 -25.39
CA TYR A 45 6.02 12.64 -25.85
C TYR A 45 5.94 12.44 -27.35
N LEU A 46 6.44 13.40 -28.13
CA LEU A 46 6.51 13.31 -29.58
C LEU A 46 7.87 12.70 -29.95
N CYS A 47 7.84 11.55 -30.63
CA CYS A 47 9.02 10.77 -30.94
C CYS A 47 9.34 10.88 -32.44
N PHE A 48 10.45 11.55 -32.73
CA PHE A 48 10.95 11.77 -34.09
C PHE A 48 12.14 10.87 -34.39
N ASP A 49 12.24 10.41 -35.63
CA ASP A 49 13.43 9.72 -36.15
C ASP A 49 14.58 10.71 -36.45
N PRO A 50 15.78 10.22 -36.81
CA PRO A 50 16.90 11.07 -37.22
C PRO A 50 16.64 11.93 -38.47
N GLN A 51 15.58 11.63 -39.24
CA GLN A 51 15.15 12.39 -40.40
C GLN A 51 14.08 13.44 -40.05
N ASP A 52 13.80 13.67 -38.76
CA ASP A 52 12.78 14.56 -38.21
C ASP A 52 11.33 14.19 -38.58
N GLU A 53 11.08 12.92 -38.92
CA GLU A 53 9.73 12.40 -39.11
C GLU A 53 9.13 11.88 -37.80
N LEU A 54 7.87 12.22 -37.53
CA LEU A 54 7.15 11.73 -36.35
C LEU A 54 6.80 10.24 -36.53
N LYS A 55 7.29 9.37 -35.64
CA LYS A 55 7.01 7.92 -35.64
C LYS A 55 5.96 7.50 -34.62
N ALA A 56 5.96 8.12 -33.45
CA ALA A 56 5.01 7.81 -32.40
C ALA A 56 4.72 9.00 -31.50
N VAL A 57 3.57 8.97 -30.86
CA VAL A 57 3.21 9.88 -29.77
C VAL A 57 2.81 9.04 -28.56
N ILE A 58 3.41 9.32 -27.41
CA ILE A 58 2.93 8.75 -26.14
C ILE A 58 2.09 9.82 -25.44
N ALA A 59 0.81 9.55 -25.21
CA ALA A 59 -0.03 10.37 -24.36
C ALA A 59 -0.06 9.78 -22.94
N GLU A 60 0.71 10.39 -22.04
CA GLU A 60 0.71 10.05 -20.62
C GLU A 60 -0.47 10.74 -19.94
N VAL A 61 -1.56 9.99 -19.69
CA VAL A 61 -2.76 10.50 -19.05
C VAL A 61 -2.73 10.16 -17.56
N ASN A 62 -2.92 11.18 -16.71
CA ASN A 62 -2.96 11.04 -15.26
C ASN A 62 -4.39 11.28 -14.76
N ASN A 63 -4.85 10.51 -13.78
CA ASN A 63 -6.15 10.72 -13.15
C ASN A 63 -6.04 11.26 -11.72
N THR A 64 -7.18 11.63 -11.14
CA THR A 64 -7.27 12.14 -9.76
C THR A 64 -7.12 11.04 -8.71
N PHE A 65 -7.05 9.77 -9.11
CA PHE A 65 -6.84 8.61 -8.24
C PHE A 65 -5.36 8.25 -8.08
N GLY A 66 -4.45 9.05 -8.64
CA GLY A 66 -3.02 8.79 -8.59
C GLY A 66 -2.59 7.64 -9.51
N GLU A 67 -3.35 7.35 -10.55
CA GLU A 67 -2.96 6.44 -11.61
C GLU A 67 -2.49 7.22 -12.83
N ARG A 68 -1.73 6.53 -13.67
CA ARG A 68 -1.22 7.00 -14.93
C ARG A 68 -1.43 5.90 -15.97
N HIS A 69 -1.82 6.27 -17.18
CA HIS A 69 -1.86 5.35 -18.30
C HIS A 69 -1.14 5.96 -19.51
N LEU A 70 -0.38 5.12 -20.21
CA LEU A 70 0.37 5.50 -21.40
C LEU A 70 -0.39 5.01 -22.63
N TYR A 71 -1.00 5.93 -23.38
CA TYR A 71 -1.52 5.60 -24.71
C TYR A 71 -0.38 5.72 -25.72
N LEU A 72 -0.02 4.62 -26.37
CA LEU A 72 0.88 4.61 -27.51
C LEU A 72 0.08 4.89 -28.78
N LEU A 73 0.47 5.94 -29.51
CA LEU A 73 -0.19 6.41 -30.73
C LEU A 73 0.81 6.36 -31.88
N GLU A 74 0.74 5.29 -32.68
CA GLU A 74 1.68 5.01 -33.76
C GLU A 74 1.29 5.75 -35.04
N THR A 75 2.23 6.43 -35.70
CA THR A 75 1.89 7.21 -36.90
C THR A 75 1.52 6.35 -38.10
N GLU A 76 1.95 5.09 -38.15
CA GLU A 76 1.52 4.11 -39.16
C GLU A 76 0.01 3.82 -39.09
N SER A 77 -0.54 3.81 -37.88
CA SER A 77 -1.98 3.61 -37.63
C SER A 77 -2.81 4.89 -37.79
N ALA A 78 -2.16 6.04 -37.97
CA ALA A 78 -2.81 7.33 -37.96
C ALA A 78 -3.39 7.69 -39.32
N SER A 79 -4.61 8.24 -39.31
CA SER A 79 -5.14 8.94 -40.48
C SER A 79 -4.64 10.38 -40.51
N ARG A 80 -4.62 10.99 -41.70
CA ARG A 80 -4.17 12.37 -41.91
C ARG A 80 -5.35 13.27 -42.24
N GLU A 81 -5.48 14.37 -41.53
CA GLU A 81 -6.42 15.45 -41.82
C GLU A 81 -5.65 16.76 -41.99
N GLY A 82 -5.33 17.11 -43.23
CA GLY A 82 -4.44 18.24 -43.51
C GLY A 82 -3.06 18.02 -42.87
N GLN A 83 -2.67 18.91 -41.95
CA GLN A 83 -1.41 18.80 -41.22
C GLN A 83 -1.50 17.95 -39.94
N ALA A 84 -2.70 17.53 -39.53
CA ALA A 84 -2.90 16.82 -38.28
C ALA A 84 -2.85 15.30 -38.46
N TRP A 85 -2.22 14.62 -37.49
CA TRP A 85 -2.36 13.18 -37.29
C TRP A 85 -3.61 12.90 -36.44
N VAL A 86 -4.41 11.94 -36.86
CA VAL A 86 -5.62 11.52 -36.17
C VAL A 86 -5.51 10.06 -35.78
N PHE A 87 -5.47 9.83 -34.47
CA PHE A 87 -5.36 8.52 -33.84
C PHE A 87 -6.65 8.16 -33.13
N SER A 88 -6.92 6.87 -33.07
CA SER A 88 -8.19 6.33 -32.63
C SER A 88 -7.90 5.13 -31.72
N THR A 89 -8.28 5.22 -30.45
CA THR A 89 -7.94 4.20 -29.43
C THR A 89 -9.07 4.02 -28.41
N PRO A 90 -9.36 2.79 -27.94
CA PRO A 90 -10.37 2.57 -26.92
C PRO A 90 -10.11 3.35 -25.63
N LYS A 91 -11.18 3.83 -24.96
CA LYS A 91 -11.04 4.51 -23.66
C LYS A 91 -10.81 3.50 -22.52
N VAL A 92 -9.59 3.01 -22.37
CA VAL A 92 -9.27 2.01 -21.31
C VAL A 92 -9.03 2.63 -19.92
N PHE A 93 -8.81 3.94 -19.86
CA PHE A 93 -8.45 4.64 -18.61
C PHE A 93 -9.61 5.46 -18.01
N HIS A 94 -9.79 5.37 -16.69
CA HIS A 94 -10.82 6.10 -15.95
C HIS A 94 -10.27 7.44 -15.43
N VAL A 95 -10.66 8.54 -16.09
CA VAL A 95 -10.15 9.89 -15.82
C VAL A 95 -11.16 10.77 -15.08
N SER A 96 -12.45 10.66 -15.41
CA SER A 96 -13.53 11.47 -14.83
C SER A 96 -14.62 10.56 -14.27
N PRO A 97 -15.15 10.86 -13.07
CA PRO A 97 -16.25 10.09 -12.47
C PRO A 97 -17.58 10.31 -13.20
N PHE A 98 -17.69 11.26 -14.12
CA PHE A 98 -18.93 11.53 -14.86
C PHE A 98 -19.04 10.80 -16.20
N PHE A 99 -18.02 10.03 -16.57
CA PHE A 99 -17.99 9.28 -17.83
C PHE A 99 -17.50 7.85 -17.59
N SER A 100 -18.21 6.89 -18.18
CA SER A 100 -17.78 5.50 -18.23
C SER A 100 -16.48 5.34 -19.03
N ARG A 101 -15.88 4.15 -19.00
CA ARG A 101 -14.77 3.76 -19.89
C ARG A 101 -15.24 3.31 -21.28
N GLU A 102 -16.53 3.40 -21.55
CA GLU A 102 -17.03 3.02 -22.87
C GLU A 102 -16.67 4.05 -23.91
N GLY A 103 -16.56 3.59 -25.16
CA GLY A 103 -16.24 4.42 -26.30
C GLY A 103 -14.76 4.54 -26.59
N GLU A 104 -14.44 5.56 -27.37
CA GLU A 104 -13.15 5.69 -28.05
C GLU A 104 -12.64 7.11 -27.89
N TYR A 105 -11.34 7.24 -27.63
CA TYR A 105 -10.64 8.50 -27.75
C TYR A 105 -10.14 8.70 -29.17
N ARG A 106 -10.49 9.85 -29.74
CA ARG A 106 -9.89 10.35 -30.97
C ARG A 106 -8.93 11.49 -30.64
N PHE A 107 -7.64 11.22 -30.83
CA PHE A 107 -6.57 12.21 -30.69
C PHE A 107 -6.34 12.86 -32.04
N ARG A 108 -6.47 14.18 -32.12
CA ARG A 108 -6.03 14.97 -33.29
C ARG A 108 -4.88 15.85 -32.85
N LEU A 109 -3.71 15.65 -33.43
CA LEU A 109 -2.48 16.34 -33.06
C LEU A 109 -1.86 17.01 -34.28
N SER A 110 -1.47 18.27 -34.16
CA SER A 110 -0.63 18.96 -35.13
C SER A 110 0.47 19.71 -34.40
N TYR A 111 1.68 19.61 -34.92
CA TYR A 111 2.85 20.22 -34.33
C TYR A 111 3.69 20.89 -35.41
N SER A 112 4.17 22.09 -35.11
CA SER A 112 5.22 22.80 -35.81
C SER A 112 6.14 23.47 -34.77
N GLU A 113 7.29 23.97 -35.19
CA GLU A 113 8.22 24.65 -34.28
C GLU A 113 7.54 25.78 -33.48
N ASN A 114 6.65 26.52 -34.12
CA ASN A 114 5.99 27.68 -33.54
C ASN A 114 4.65 27.38 -32.87
N ARG A 115 4.08 26.19 -33.07
CA ARG A 115 2.71 25.92 -32.63
C ARG A 115 2.46 24.46 -32.33
N PHE A 116 1.73 24.23 -31.24
CA PHE A 116 1.24 22.92 -30.86
C PHE A 116 -0.28 22.98 -30.68
N ASP A 117 -0.99 22.10 -31.39
CA ASP A 117 -2.42 21.90 -31.19
C ASP A 117 -2.68 20.41 -30.96
N VAL A 118 -3.50 20.13 -29.94
CA VAL A 118 -4.00 18.80 -29.67
C VAL A 118 -5.44 18.85 -29.24
N SER A 119 -6.26 17.95 -29.76
CA SER A 119 -7.59 17.68 -29.21
C SER A 119 -7.76 16.20 -28.89
N ILE A 120 -8.42 15.94 -27.77
CA ILE A 120 -8.82 14.60 -27.33
C ILE A 120 -10.34 14.61 -27.24
N ASP A 121 -10.97 13.89 -28.16
CA ASP A 121 -12.41 13.79 -28.26
C ASP A 121 -12.86 12.42 -27.76
N LEU A 122 -13.85 12.38 -26.87
CA LEU A 122 -14.50 11.13 -26.48
C LEU A 122 -15.71 10.89 -27.36
N TRP A 123 -15.72 9.77 -28.06
CA TRP A 123 -16.84 9.30 -28.86
C TRP A 123 -17.52 8.11 -28.19
N GLN A 124 -18.83 8.20 -28.00
CA GLN A 124 -19.66 7.14 -27.46
C GLN A 124 -20.92 7.00 -28.32
N HIS A 125 -21.25 5.77 -28.71
CA HIS A 125 -22.45 5.48 -29.52
C HIS A 125 -22.54 6.36 -30.79
N GLY A 126 -21.41 6.57 -31.48
CA GLY A 126 -21.32 7.38 -32.70
C GLY A 126 -21.46 8.90 -32.49
N LYS A 127 -21.53 9.39 -31.24
CA LYS A 127 -21.61 10.82 -30.92
C LYS A 127 -20.39 11.28 -30.14
N ARG A 128 -19.91 12.47 -30.45
CA ARG A 128 -18.87 13.14 -29.64
C ARG A 128 -19.50 13.69 -28.36
N VAL A 129 -19.11 13.10 -27.22
CA VAL A 129 -19.63 13.46 -25.90
C VAL A 129 -18.70 14.39 -25.12
N ILE A 130 -17.39 14.38 -25.44
CA ILE A 130 -16.42 15.33 -24.89
C ILE A 130 -15.56 15.84 -26.04
N HIS A 131 -15.32 17.15 -26.05
CA HIS A 131 -14.29 17.78 -26.88
C HIS A 131 -13.34 18.53 -25.94
N THR A 132 -12.08 18.12 -25.91
CA THR A 132 -11.03 18.80 -25.14
C THR A 132 -9.95 19.24 -26.11
N LYS A 133 -9.61 20.53 -26.12
CA LYS A 133 -8.57 21.06 -27.01
C LYS A 133 -7.60 21.95 -26.25
N VAL A 134 -6.32 21.79 -26.56
CA VAL A 134 -5.25 22.68 -26.15
C VAL A 134 -4.55 23.18 -27.40
N SER A 135 -4.39 24.49 -27.49
CA SER A 135 -3.63 25.18 -28.53
C SER A 135 -2.65 26.11 -27.83
N ALA A 136 -1.39 26.07 -28.25
CA ALA A 136 -0.35 26.91 -27.70
C ALA A 136 0.64 27.33 -28.79
N ASP A 137 1.06 28.59 -28.72
CA ASP A 137 2.20 29.07 -29.48
C ASP A 137 3.48 28.82 -28.67
N SER A 138 4.53 28.42 -29.37
CA SER A 138 5.85 28.16 -28.80
C SER A 138 6.61 29.46 -28.55
N THR A 139 7.22 29.58 -27.38
CA THR A 139 8.20 30.64 -27.09
C THR A 139 9.46 30.03 -26.49
N PRO A 140 10.67 30.53 -26.82
CA PRO A 140 11.89 30.06 -26.18
C PRO A 140 11.80 30.11 -24.66
N LEU A 141 12.33 29.08 -24.01
CA LEU A 141 12.37 28.99 -22.55
C LEU A 141 13.56 29.79 -22.00
N ASP A 142 13.46 31.11 -22.03
CA ASP A 142 14.44 32.02 -21.46
C ASP A 142 13.92 32.73 -20.18
N THR A 143 14.81 33.45 -19.50
CA THR A 143 14.48 34.16 -18.25
C THR A 143 13.35 35.18 -18.44
N ALA A 144 13.28 35.85 -19.59
CA ALA A 144 12.26 36.86 -19.87
C ALA A 144 10.89 36.22 -20.09
N GLY A 145 10.84 35.13 -20.87
CA GLY A 145 9.64 34.33 -21.13
C GLY A 145 9.10 33.67 -19.86
N LEU A 146 9.98 33.16 -19.00
CA LEU A 146 9.60 32.62 -17.68
C LEU A 146 8.99 33.70 -16.77
N ARG A 147 9.63 34.87 -16.66
CA ARG A 147 9.11 36.00 -15.87
C ARG A 147 7.74 36.46 -16.39
N ASN A 148 7.61 36.63 -17.71
CA ASN A 148 6.35 37.02 -18.32
C ASN A 148 5.24 35.98 -18.07
N SER A 149 5.56 34.69 -18.18
CA SER A 149 4.62 33.60 -17.90
C SER A 149 4.15 33.59 -16.44
N LEU A 150 5.06 33.83 -15.49
CA LEU A 150 4.72 33.93 -14.06
C LEU A 150 3.81 35.13 -13.76
N LEU A 151 4.08 36.29 -14.38
CA LEU A 151 3.27 37.51 -14.20
C LEU A 151 1.89 37.40 -14.85
N ARG A 152 1.79 36.72 -16.00
CA ARG A 152 0.53 36.57 -16.73
C ARG A 152 -0.40 35.53 -16.11
N TYR A 153 0.15 34.50 -15.48
CA TYR A 153 -0.61 33.37 -14.93
C TYR A 153 -0.24 32.99 -13.48
N PRO A 154 -0.14 33.96 -12.54
CA PRO A 154 0.45 33.71 -11.21
C PRO A 154 -0.36 32.72 -10.37
N LEU A 155 -1.69 32.77 -10.47
CA LEU A 155 -2.61 31.99 -9.65
C LEU A 155 -3.37 30.91 -10.44
N VAL A 156 -3.20 30.83 -11.76
CA VAL A 156 -3.98 29.91 -12.59
C VAL A 156 -3.85 28.48 -12.09
N ARG A 157 -2.62 28.02 -11.79
CA ARG A 157 -2.39 26.66 -11.31
C ARG A 157 -2.94 26.37 -9.92
N LEU A 158 -2.92 27.37 -9.03
CA LEU A 158 -3.49 27.25 -7.69
C LEU A 158 -5.02 27.15 -7.75
N LEU A 159 -5.64 27.85 -8.70
CA LEU A 159 -7.09 27.88 -8.87
C LEU A 159 -7.64 26.74 -9.75
N THR A 160 -6.80 26.03 -10.51
CA THR A 160 -7.25 24.92 -11.38
C THR A 160 -8.02 23.86 -10.61
N TYR A 161 -7.45 23.33 -9.52
CA TYR A 161 -8.09 22.25 -8.75
C TYR A 161 -9.40 22.69 -8.06
N PRO A 162 -9.45 23.84 -7.35
CA PRO A 162 -10.71 24.39 -6.83
C PRO A 162 -11.78 24.58 -7.92
N ARG A 163 -11.40 25.04 -9.12
CA ARG A 163 -12.34 25.20 -10.24
C ARG A 163 -12.87 23.86 -10.74
N ILE A 164 -12.03 22.84 -10.82
CA ILE A 164 -12.45 21.47 -11.16
C ILE A 164 -13.44 20.94 -10.12
N LEU A 165 -13.16 21.11 -8.83
CA LEU A 165 -14.08 20.69 -7.76
C LEU A 165 -15.40 21.45 -7.80
N LYS A 166 -15.36 22.77 -8.07
CA LYS A 166 -16.58 23.58 -8.25
C LYS A 166 -17.43 23.03 -9.41
N GLU A 167 -16.81 22.77 -10.57
CA GLU A 167 -17.54 22.25 -11.72
C GLU A 167 -18.07 20.83 -11.46
N ALA A 168 -17.29 19.97 -10.79
CA ALA A 168 -17.74 18.65 -10.38
C ALA A 168 -18.96 18.73 -9.43
N ALA A 169 -18.97 19.70 -8.49
CA ALA A 169 -20.12 19.93 -7.62
C ALA A 169 -21.35 20.41 -8.41
N VAL A 170 -21.18 21.29 -9.40
CA VAL A 170 -22.26 21.71 -10.31
C VAL A 170 -22.81 20.53 -11.10
N LEU A 171 -21.93 19.70 -11.68
CA LEU A 171 -22.33 18.51 -12.44
C LEU A 171 -23.10 17.52 -11.57
N PHE A 172 -22.61 17.25 -10.36
CA PHE A 172 -23.22 16.27 -9.47
C PHE A 172 -24.52 16.77 -8.82
N TYR A 173 -24.50 17.94 -8.17
CA TYR A 173 -25.65 18.42 -7.39
C TYR A 173 -26.70 19.13 -8.24
N LEU A 174 -26.29 19.96 -9.21
CA LEU A 174 -27.23 20.76 -10.00
C LEU A 174 -27.68 20.03 -11.26
N LYS A 175 -26.75 19.41 -11.99
CA LYS A 175 -27.05 18.70 -13.25
C LYS A 175 -27.35 17.22 -13.06
N LYS A 176 -27.24 16.68 -11.84
CA LYS A 176 -27.50 15.28 -11.49
C LYS A 176 -26.80 14.29 -12.43
N ALA A 177 -25.58 14.63 -12.85
CA ALA A 177 -24.79 13.79 -13.73
C ALA A 177 -24.53 12.43 -13.08
N GLN A 178 -24.63 11.36 -13.87
CA GLN A 178 -24.37 10.00 -13.40
C GLN A 178 -22.93 9.87 -12.92
N LEU A 179 -22.75 9.25 -11.76
CA LEU A 179 -21.43 8.88 -11.24
C LEU A 179 -21.08 7.46 -11.66
N TRP A 180 -19.87 7.31 -12.14
CA TRP A 180 -19.21 6.05 -12.45
C TRP A 180 -18.08 5.86 -11.44
N TYR A 181 -18.15 4.76 -10.69
CA TYR A 181 -17.13 4.43 -9.71
C TYR A 181 -15.84 3.95 -10.38
N ARG A 182 -14.71 4.20 -9.72
CA ARG A 182 -13.39 3.76 -10.17
C ARG A 182 -13.38 2.23 -10.34
N PRO A 183 -13.14 1.71 -11.55
CA PRO A 183 -12.92 0.29 -11.76
C PRO A 183 -11.48 -0.10 -11.45
N THR A 184 -11.21 -1.38 -11.24
CA THR A 184 -9.84 -1.90 -11.12
C THR A 184 -9.08 -1.64 -12.41
N PRO A 185 -7.81 -1.18 -12.36
CA PRO A 185 -6.94 -1.13 -13.52
C PRO A 185 -6.78 -2.54 -14.10
N CYS A 186 -6.99 -2.70 -15.40
CA CYS A 186 -6.90 -3.99 -16.08
C CYS A 186 -5.86 -3.98 -17.21
N ASP A 187 -5.31 -2.81 -17.54
CA ASP A 187 -4.46 -2.61 -18.71
C ASP A 187 -2.97 -2.57 -18.30
N SER A 188 -2.12 -3.24 -19.08
CA SER A 188 -0.67 -3.36 -18.83
C SER A 188 0.06 -2.01 -18.83
N HIS A 189 -0.47 -1.00 -19.51
CA HIS A 189 0.09 0.35 -19.56
C HIS A 189 -0.47 1.28 -18.49
N THR A 190 -1.34 0.78 -17.59
CA THR A 190 -1.80 1.55 -16.42
C THR A 190 -0.93 1.28 -15.20
N HIS A 191 -0.23 2.33 -14.76
CA HIS A 191 0.61 2.33 -13.57
C HIS A 191 -0.06 3.12 -12.43
N THR A 192 -0.09 2.56 -11.22
CA THR A 192 -0.55 3.30 -10.04
C THR A 192 0.61 4.10 -9.44
N VAL A 193 0.58 5.42 -9.59
CA VAL A 193 1.52 6.38 -8.97
C VAL A 193 0.93 6.83 -7.63
N ARG A 194 0.85 5.94 -6.64
CA ARG A 194 0.28 6.30 -5.34
C ARG A 194 1.19 7.30 -4.62
N LYS A 195 0.76 8.55 -4.55
CA LYS A 195 1.36 9.54 -3.66
C LYS A 195 0.91 9.27 -2.24
N LEU A 196 1.85 9.21 -1.31
CA LEU A 196 1.56 9.13 0.12
C LEU A 196 0.64 10.28 0.57
N SER A 197 -0.42 9.94 1.29
CA SER A 197 -1.25 10.90 2.02
C SER A 197 -0.43 11.61 3.10
N PHE A 198 -0.95 12.73 3.64
CA PHE A 198 -0.28 13.45 4.72
C PHE A 198 0.00 12.55 5.94
N ARG A 199 -0.96 11.70 6.33
CA ARG A 199 -0.82 10.76 7.46
C ARG A 199 0.25 9.70 7.20
N GLU A 200 0.37 9.22 5.97
CA GLU A 200 1.37 8.22 5.59
C GLU A 200 2.76 8.85 5.50
N LYS A 201 2.90 10.07 4.95
CA LYS A 201 4.17 10.83 4.95
C LYS A 201 4.64 11.15 6.37
N PHE A 202 3.72 11.44 7.28
CA PHE A 202 4.03 11.64 8.68
C PHE A 202 4.43 10.31 9.33
N GLY A 203 3.64 9.25 9.14
CA GLY A 203 3.94 7.92 9.65
C GLY A 203 5.29 7.39 9.18
N GLN A 204 5.65 7.57 7.90
CA GLN A 204 6.93 7.14 7.34
C GLN A 204 8.10 7.84 8.04
N ARG A 205 8.00 9.16 8.26
CA ARG A 205 9.03 9.94 8.98
C ARG A 205 9.18 9.50 10.43
N VAL A 206 8.05 9.25 11.11
CA VAL A 206 8.07 8.76 12.49
C VAL A 206 8.68 7.38 12.58
N LEU A 207 8.25 6.45 11.72
CA LEU A 207 8.79 5.10 11.66
C LEU A 207 10.30 5.13 11.41
N HIS A 208 10.77 5.89 10.43
CA HIS A 208 12.21 6.07 10.18
C HIS A 208 12.96 6.59 11.42
N SER A 209 12.41 7.61 12.10
CA SER A 209 13.00 8.12 13.35
C SER A 209 12.99 7.09 14.50
N MET A 210 12.08 6.12 14.51
CA MET A 210 12.08 5.04 15.50
C MET A 210 13.13 4.00 15.15
N LEU A 211 13.18 3.56 13.89
CA LEU A 211 14.08 2.51 13.43
C LEU A 211 15.56 2.92 13.50
N THR A 212 15.87 4.20 13.30
CA THR A 212 17.23 4.75 13.47
C THR A 212 17.77 4.64 14.90
N ARG A 213 16.92 4.36 15.89
CA ARG A 213 17.33 4.10 17.29
C ARG A 213 17.67 2.63 17.57
N MET A 214 17.39 1.73 16.63
CA MET A 214 17.77 0.33 16.75
C MET A 214 19.30 0.23 16.84
N LYS A 215 19.79 -0.59 17.76
CA LYS A 215 21.22 -0.83 18.01
C LYS A 215 21.59 -2.29 17.91
N VAL A 216 20.70 -3.19 18.33
CA VAL A 216 20.92 -4.63 18.40
C VAL A 216 20.33 -5.30 17.16
N GLY A 217 21.09 -6.22 16.55
CA GLY A 217 20.65 -6.88 15.32
C GLY A 217 20.57 -5.94 14.12
N LYS A 218 20.01 -6.42 13.01
CA LYS A 218 19.93 -5.67 11.75
C LYS A 218 18.57 -5.86 11.08
N LEU A 219 17.87 -4.76 10.83
CA LEU A 219 16.62 -4.75 10.08
C LEU A 219 16.83 -4.15 8.69
N ARG A 220 16.50 -4.90 7.64
CA ARG A 220 16.39 -4.38 6.27
C ARG A 220 14.94 -4.13 5.90
N ILE A 221 14.61 -2.93 5.45
CA ILE A 221 13.26 -2.60 4.97
C ILE A 221 13.26 -2.27 3.48
N ARG A 222 12.34 -2.87 2.72
CA ARG A 222 11.98 -2.41 1.38
C ARG A 222 10.78 -1.49 1.49
N PHE A 223 10.91 -0.24 1.11
CA PHE A 223 9.81 0.70 1.09
C PHE A 223 8.89 0.50 -0.12
N HIS A 224 7.71 1.13 -0.04
CA HIS A 224 6.67 1.08 -1.08
C HIS A 224 7.13 1.58 -2.46
N ASP A 225 8.16 2.42 -2.52
CA ASP A 225 8.77 2.94 -3.75
C ASP A 225 9.86 2.02 -4.33
N GLY A 226 10.14 0.90 -3.66
CA GLY A 226 11.14 -0.08 -4.06
C GLY A 226 12.52 0.13 -3.43
N THR A 227 12.76 1.26 -2.76
CA THR A 227 14.05 1.54 -2.13
C THR A 227 14.29 0.63 -0.92
N TRP A 228 15.56 0.29 -0.69
CA TRP A 228 16.00 -0.50 0.46
C TRP A 228 16.76 0.38 1.45
N GLU A 229 16.40 0.29 2.72
CA GLU A 229 17.16 0.86 3.82
C GLU A 229 17.49 -0.20 4.87
N THR A 230 18.54 0.04 5.64
CA THR A 230 19.00 -0.86 6.71
C THR A 230 19.16 -0.07 8.00
N TYR A 231 18.68 -0.62 9.11
CA TYR A 231 18.76 -0.04 10.45
C TYR A 231 19.42 -1.01 11.43
N GLY A 232 20.03 -0.47 12.49
CA GLY A 232 20.78 -1.25 13.47
C GLY A 232 22.18 -1.65 12.99
N GLY A 233 22.72 -2.72 13.60
CA GLY A 233 24.01 -3.33 13.26
C GLY A 233 25.18 -2.89 14.13
N GLN A 234 24.97 -2.06 15.16
CA GLN A 234 26.02 -1.64 16.09
C GLN A 234 26.37 -2.73 17.10
N VAL A 235 25.40 -3.54 17.48
CA VAL A 235 25.55 -4.69 18.39
C VAL A 235 25.01 -5.94 17.67
N PRO A 236 25.73 -7.08 17.69
CA PRO A 236 25.23 -8.33 17.14
C PRO A 236 23.88 -8.72 17.73
N GLY A 237 23.00 -9.28 16.91
CA GLY A 237 21.64 -9.68 17.30
C GLY A 237 20.87 -10.22 16.10
N THR A 238 19.55 -10.27 16.21
CA THR A 238 18.70 -10.87 15.19
C THR A 238 18.72 -10.06 13.88
N GLU A 239 18.98 -10.74 12.75
CA GLU A 239 18.82 -10.14 11.42
C GLU A 239 17.43 -10.45 10.86
N CYS A 240 16.73 -9.43 10.34
CA CYS A 240 15.38 -9.57 9.82
C CYS A 240 15.08 -8.63 8.65
N GLN A 241 13.96 -8.86 7.98
CA GLN A 241 13.56 -8.12 6.80
C GLN A 241 12.07 -7.76 6.83
N ILE A 242 11.73 -6.52 6.44
CA ILE A 242 10.35 -6.09 6.20
C ILE A 242 10.21 -5.64 4.74
N VAL A 243 9.11 -6.03 4.11
CA VAL A 243 8.73 -5.61 2.76
C VAL A 243 7.41 -4.86 2.82
N VAL A 244 7.44 -3.54 2.62
CA VAL A 244 6.22 -2.72 2.57
C VAL A 244 5.56 -2.90 1.22
N ARG A 245 4.35 -3.48 1.21
CA ARG A 245 3.53 -3.71 0.01
C ARG A 245 2.56 -2.56 -0.22
N ASP A 246 2.01 -2.01 0.85
CA ASP A 246 1.06 -0.90 0.82
C ASP A 246 1.49 0.22 1.78
N PRO A 247 1.59 1.49 1.31
CA PRO A 247 1.92 2.61 2.17
C PRO A 247 0.99 2.91 3.36
N ALA A 248 -0.18 2.29 3.42
CA ALA A 248 -1.05 2.33 4.59
C ALA A 248 -0.33 1.77 5.83
N PHE A 249 0.64 0.87 5.62
CA PHE A 249 1.54 0.37 6.66
C PHE A 249 2.05 1.46 7.59
N TYR A 250 2.51 2.59 7.04
CA TYR A 250 3.10 3.67 7.82
C TYR A 250 2.12 4.29 8.82
N ARG A 251 0.86 4.51 8.39
CA ARG A 251 -0.17 5.06 9.28
C ARG A 251 -0.70 3.98 10.22
N SER A 252 -0.84 2.73 9.77
CA SER A 252 -1.36 1.62 10.59
C SER A 252 -0.41 1.34 11.76
N THR A 253 0.88 1.22 11.50
CA THR A 253 1.91 0.98 12.52
C THR A 253 2.04 2.15 13.48
N VAL A 254 2.12 3.39 12.98
CA VAL A 254 2.37 4.56 13.84
C VAL A 254 1.15 4.97 14.67
N PHE A 255 -0.07 4.90 14.12
CA PHE A 255 -1.28 5.30 14.85
C PHE A 255 -1.97 4.14 15.58
N GLY A 256 -1.76 2.91 15.14
CA GLY A 256 -2.33 1.70 15.74
C GLY A 256 -1.39 0.96 16.69
N GLY A 257 -0.11 1.34 16.77
CA GLY A 257 0.85 0.71 17.68
C GLY A 257 1.17 -0.73 17.29
N ASP A 258 1.42 -1.57 18.30
CA ASP A 258 1.66 -3.02 18.18
C ASP A 258 0.49 -3.76 17.52
N VAL A 259 -0.74 -3.48 17.93
CA VAL A 259 -1.96 -4.03 17.30
C VAL A 259 -2.05 -3.59 15.84
N GLY A 260 -1.84 -2.29 15.57
CA GLY A 260 -1.87 -1.75 14.22
C GLY A 260 -0.82 -2.35 13.30
N PHE A 261 0.38 -2.64 13.82
CA PHE A 261 1.45 -3.31 13.11
C PHE A 261 1.07 -4.76 12.74
N GLY A 262 0.49 -5.50 13.70
CA GLY A 262 0.00 -6.87 13.47
C GLY A 262 -1.17 -6.93 12.48
N GLU A 263 -2.16 -6.04 12.63
CA GLU A 263 -3.27 -5.98 11.67
C GLU A 263 -2.81 -5.51 10.27
N ALA A 264 -1.78 -4.68 10.18
CA ALA A 264 -1.21 -4.29 8.89
C ALA A 264 -0.62 -5.51 8.16
N TYR A 265 -0.08 -6.49 8.88
CA TYR A 265 0.36 -7.76 8.31
C TYR A 265 -0.82 -8.57 7.79
N THR A 266 -1.89 -8.73 8.59
CA THR A 266 -3.07 -9.50 8.17
C THR A 266 -3.82 -8.87 7.00
N ARG A 267 -3.76 -7.53 6.86
CA ARG A 267 -4.27 -6.78 5.70
C ARG A 267 -3.33 -6.80 4.48
N GLY A 268 -2.15 -7.41 4.58
CA GLY A 268 -1.16 -7.49 3.50
C GLY A 268 -0.45 -6.17 3.21
N GLU A 269 -0.44 -5.22 4.14
CA GLU A 269 0.23 -3.92 3.98
C GLU A 269 1.76 -4.05 4.03
N TRP A 270 2.26 -5.04 4.78
CA TRP A 270 3.66 -5.42 4.81
C TRP A 270 3.82 -6.94 4.97
N ASP A 271 5.01 -7.43 4.68
CA ASP A 271 5.33 -8.86 4.75
C ASP A 271 6.81 -9.08 5.11
N SER A 272 7.17 -10.31 5.47
CA SER A 272 8.54 -10.72 5.80
C SER A 272 8.79 -12.17 5.38
N PRO A 273 10.03 -12.53 4.96
CA PRO A 273 10.43 -13.93 4.83
C PRO A 273 10.29 -14.72 6.15
N ASP A 274 10.45 -14.05 7.28
CA ASP A 274 10.31 -14.61 8.62
C ASP A 274 9.77 -13.54 9.58
N VAL A 275 8.49 -13.65 9.95
CA VAL A 275 7.84 -12.71 10.86
C VAL A 275 8.36 -12.87 12.29
N THR A 276 8.73 -14.08 12.69
CA THR A 276 9.26 -14.37 14.03
C THR A 276 10.56 -13.60 14.26
N ARG A 277 11.50 -13.63 13.31
CA ARG A 277 12.75 -12.86 13.35
C ARG A 277 12.50 -11.35 13.45
N VAL A 278 11.46 -10.84 12.80
CA VAL A 278 11.07 -9.42 12.92
C VAL A 278 10.63 -9.10 14.34
N ILE A 279 9.77 -9.92 14.94
CA ILE A 279 9.31 -9.72 16.32
C ILE A 279 10.47 -9.84 17.32
N GLU A 280 11.34 -10.83 17.17
CA GLU A 280 12.55 -10.98 17.99
C GLU A 280 13.44 -9.73 17.93
N CYS A 281 13.76 -9.25 16.73
CA CYS A 281 14.57 -8.06 16.53
C CYS A 281 13.93 -6.80 17.15
N LEU A 282 12.60 -6.65 17.06
CA LEU A 282 11.88 -5.56 17.71
C LEU A 282 11.93 -5.68 19.26
N ILE A 283 11.83 -6.90 19.81
CA ILE A 283 11.94 -7.16 21.25
C ILE A 283 13.36 -6.85 21.76
N GLU A 284 14.41 -7.25 21.03
CA GLU A 284 15.81 -6.93 21.35
C GLU A 284 16.06 -5.42 21.45
N ASN A 285 15.30 -4.62 20.68
CA ASN A 285 15.44 -3.17 20.65
C ASN A 285 14.35 -2.43 21.47
N ARG A 286 13.51 -3.14 22.24
CA ARG A 286 12.34 -2.55 22.94
C ARG A 286 12.70 -1.37 23.85
N GLU A 287 13.85 -1.43 24.53
CA GLU A 287 14.28 -0.40 25.48
C GLU A 287 14.80 0.86 24.76
N GLY A 288 15.51 0.68 23.62
CA GLY A 288 16.03 1.78 22.81
C GLY A 288 14.99 2.44 21.90
N MET A 289 13.97 1.67 21.49
CA MET A 289 12.83 2.15 20.71
C MET A 289 11.75 2.86 21.55
N GLY A 290 11.89 2.80 22.89
CA GLY A 290 11.19 3.56 23.93
C GLY A 290 9.80 4.08 23.60
N ASP A 291 8.77 3.54 24.27
CA ASP A 291 7.37 4.01 24.36
C ASP A 291 7.13 5.29 23.54
N TYR A 292 6.92 5.13 22.23
CA TYR A 292 6.71 6.25 21.33
C TYR A 292 5.27 6.76 21.57
N ARG A 293 5.07 7.40 22.73
CA ARG A 293 3.88 8.16 23.11
C ARG A 293 3.92 9.44 22.30
N ILE A 294 3.62 9.34 21.01
CA ILE A 294 3.28 10.52 20.20
C ILE A 294 2.16 11.23 20.97
N PRO A 295 2.22 12.55 21.21
CA PRO A 295 1.16 13.29 21.89
C PRO A 295 -0.22 13.00 21.28
N PHE A 296 -0.28 12.82 19.96
CA PHE A 296 -1.46 12.41 19.19
C PHE A 296 -1.85 10.92 19.36
N ALA A 297 -0.88 10.02 19.53
CA ALA A 297 -1.14 8.62 19.89
C ALA A 297 -1.65 8.50 21.32
N SER A 298 -1.29 9.41 22.24
CA SER A 298 -1.91 9.47 23.57
C SER A 298 -3.39 9.86 23.50
N LEU A 299 -3.80 10.69 22.54
CA LEU A 299 -5.20 11.03 22.31
C LEU A 299 -5.96 9.85 21.71
N VAL A 300 -5.38 9.15 20.72
CA VAL A 300 -5.97 7.92 20.15
C VAL A 300 -6.00 6.79 21.17
N HIS A 301 -4.95 6.59 21.97
CA HIS A 301 -4.88 5.60 23.04
C HIS A 301 -5.77 5.99 24.22
N SER A 302 -6.03 7.28 24.46
CA SER A 302 -7.05 7.72 25.41
C SER A 302 -8.46 7.47 24.87
N CYS A 303 -8.70 7.68 23.57
CA CYS A 303 -9.96 7.29 22.93
C CYS A 303 -10.13 5.76 22.89
N ASN A 304 -9.07 4.99 22.68
CA ASN A 304 -9.09 3.52 22.74
C ASN A 304 -9.25 3.03 24.18
N ARG A 305 -8.58 3.66 25.15
CA ARG A 305 -8.76 3.39 26.58
C ARG A 305 -10.15 3.78 27.04
N LEU A 306 -10.75 4.83 26.51
CA LEU A 306 -12.14 5.22 26.75
C LEU A 306 -13.10 4.21 26.07
N TYR A 307 -12.82 3.78 24.85
CA TYR A 307 -13.52 2.70 24.13
C TYR A 307 -13.46 1.36 24.88
N HIS A 308 -12.30 1.02 25.48
CA HIS A 308 -12.10 -0.15 26.34
C HIS A 308 -12.70 0.04 27.74
N PHE A 309 -12.71 1.25 28.29
CA PHE A 309 -13.32 1.58 29.59
C PHE A 309 -14.85 1.48 29.53
N PHE A 310 -15.46 1.87 28.40
CA PHE A 310 -16.88 1.60 28.09
C PHE A 310 -17.16 0.12 27.74
N ARG A 311 -16.12 -0.71 27.61
CA ARG A 311 -16.18 -2.18 27.54
C ARG A 311 -15.81 -2.83 28.88
N ARG A 312 -16.28 -2.30 30.02
CA ARG A 312 -16.30 -3.08 31.27
C ARG A 312 -17.00 -4.42 31.02
N ASN A 313 -16.30 -5.51 31.31
CA ASN A 313 -16.82 -6.87 31.19
C ASN A 313 -18.03 -7.03 32.11
N SER A 314 -19.24 -7.01 31.54
CA SER A 314 -20.41 -7.56 32.21
C SER A 314 -20.47 -9.06 31.90
N LEU A 315 -20.94 -9.87 32.86
CA LEU A 315 -21.12 -11.33 32.68
C LEU A 315 -21.82 -11.68 31.34
N ARG A 316 -22.74 -10.82 30.90
CA ARG A 316 -23.50 -10.96 29.65
C ARG A 316 -22.68 -10.66 28.39
N LYS A 317 -21.74 -9.71 28.44
CA LYS A 317 -20.79 -9.41 27.34
C LYS A 317 -19.64 -10.39 27.30
N SER A 318 -19.13 -10.85 28.44
CA SER A 318 -18.12 -11.92 28.50
C SER A 318 -18.63 -13.20 27.85
N ARG A 319 -19.88 -13.62 28.14
CA ARG A 319 -20.51 -14.77 27.47
C ARG A 319 -20.62 -14.60 25.94
N ARG A 320 -20.83 -13.36 25.46
CA ARG A 320 -20.95 -13.05 24.02
C ARG A 320 -19.57 -12.96 23.33
N ASN A 321 -18.57 -12.36 23.98
CA ASN A 321 -17.18 -12.35 23.50
C ASN A 321 -16.54 -13.74 23.49
N ILE A 322 -16.91 -14.64 24.43
CA ILE A 322 -16.50 -16.05 24.42
C ILE A 322 -17.13 -16.79 23.23
N SER A 323 -18.36 -16.42 22.83
CA SER A 323 -19.08 -17.02 21.70
C SER A 323 -18.53 -16.62 20.33
N ASP A 324 -17.95 -15.42 20.18
CA ASP A 324 -17.56 -14.89 18.87
C ASP A 324 -16.16 -15.38 18.40
N HIS A 325 -15.41 -16.15 19.22
CA HIS A 325 -14.01 -16.50 18.91
C HIS A 325 -13.52 -17.93 19.23
N TYR A 326 -14.39 -18.93 19.39
CA TYR A 326 -13.97 -20.33 19.58
C TYR A 326 -14.61 -21.34 18.62
N ASP A 327 -15.05 -20.91 17.43
CA ASP A 327 -15.49 -21.82 16.35
C ASP A 327 -14.32 -22.32 15.46
N LEU A 328 -13.07 -21.97 15.79
CA LEU A 328 -11.91 -22.72 15.33
C LEU A 328 -11.79 -23.98 16.22
N GLY A 329 -12.68 -24.95 16.01
CA GLY A 329 -12.85 -26.11 16.90
C GLY A 329 -11.59 -26.97 17.09
N ASN A 330 -11.68 -28.03 17.90
CA ASN A 330 -10.59 -28.98 18.22
C ASN A 330 -9.75 -29.43 17.00
N ASN A 331 -10.37 -29.48 15.81
CA ASN A 331 -9.70 -29.81 14.56
C ASN A 331 -8.54 -28.88 14.19
N LEU A 332 -8.62 -27.58 14.51
CA LEU A 332 -7.52 -26.66 14.28
C LEU A 332 -6.38 -26.94 15.27
N PHE A 333 -6.70 -26.97 16.56
CA PHE A 333 -5.70 -27.15 17.63
C PHE A 333 -4.96 -28.48 17.51
N ALA A 334 -5.66 -29.57 17.15
CA ALA A 334 -5.04 -30.88 16.92
C ALA A 334 -4.04 -30.91 15.75
N LYS A 335 -3.93 -29.85 14.91
CA LYS A 335 -2.91 -29.77 13.86
C LYS A 335 -1.55 -29.33 14.38
N PHE A 336 -1.49 -28.63 15.51
CA PHE A 336 -0.25 -28.04 16.01
C PHE A 336 0.02 -28.29 17.50
N LEU A 337 -0.96 -28.79 18.25
CA LEU A 337 -0.76 -29.32 19.59
C LEU A 337 -0.38 -30.80 19.56
N ASP A 338 0.16 -31.28 20.67
CA ASP A 338 0.38 -32.69 20.92
C ASP A 338 -0.96 -33.43 21.21
N PRO A 339 -0.97 -34.77 21.26
CA PRO A 339 -2.18 -35.55 21.51
C PRO A 339 -2.92 -35.21 22.81
N SER A 340 -2.24 -34.65 23.82
CA SER A 340 -2.87 -34.21 25.07
C SER A 340 -3.68 -32.91 24.94
N MET A 341 -3.62 -32.23 23.79
CA MET A 341 -4.26 -30.93 23.54
C MET A 341 -3.82 -29.85 24.54
N THR A 342 -2.57 -29.91 25.02
CA THR A 342 -2.07 -28.97 26.03
C THR A 342 -1.67 -27.64 25.39
N TYR A 343 -2.57 -26.65 25.43
CA TYR A 343 -2.27 -25.28 24.95
C TYR A 343 -1.60 -24.42 26.02
N SER A 344 -0.43 -24.84 26.48
CA SER A 344 0.43 -24.11 27.41
C SER A 344 1.89 -24.46 27.19
N CYS A 345 2.81 -23.73 27.83
CA CYS A 345 4.24 -23.97 27.70
C CYS A 345 4.62 -25.40 28.08
N ALA A 346 5.43 -26.05 27.24
CA ALA A 346 6.04 -27.34 27.50
C ALA A 346 7.39 -27.17 28.23
N PHE A 347 7.96 -28.26 28.75
CA PHE A 347 9.27 -28.27 29.37
C PHE A 347 10.18 -29.23 28.60
N TYR A 348 11.13 -28.68 27.85
CA TYR A 348 12.09 -29.44 27.05
C TYR A 348 13.35 -29.70 27.90
N GLU A 349 13.70 -30.97 28.10
CA GLU A 349 14.95 -31.35 28.77
C GLU A 349 16.16 -31.17 27.84
N ASP A 350 15.96 -31.45 26.55
CA ASP A 350 16.93 -31.25 25.47
C ASP A 350 16.25 -30.87 24.14
N GLU A 351 17.05 -30.47 23.15
CA GLU A 351 16.56 -30.03 21.82
C GLU A 351 15.93 -31.17 21.00
N SER A 352 16.20 -32.43 21.33
CA SER A 352 15.68 -33.61 20.62
C SER A 352 14.33 -34.09 21.18
N THR A 353 13.93 -33.58 22.34
CA THR A 353 12.68 -33.94 23.01
C THR A 353 11.48 -33.54 22.17
N SER A 354 10.57 -34.48 21.89
CA SER A 354 9.33 -34.18 21.16
C SER A 354 8.38 -33.31 21.99
N LEU A 355 7.48 -32.56 21.34
CA LEU A 355 6.48 -31.74 22.03
C LEU A 355 5.64 -32.57 23.03
N GLU A 356 5.26 -33.79 22.65
CA GLU A 356 4.50 -34.71 23.52
C GLU A 356 5.29 -35.06 24.80
N GLN A 357 6.54 -35.49 24.64
CA GLN A 357 7.43 -35.78 25.78
C GLN A 357 7.67 -34.54 26.64
N ALA A 358 7.81 -33.37 26.04
CA ALA A 358 8.03 -32.11 26.75
C ALA A 358 6.78 -31.67 27.54
N GLN A 359 5.57 -31.98 27.06
CA GLN A 359 4.34 -31.75 27.81
C GLN A 359 4.21 -32.73 28.98
N ASP A 360 4.52 -34.01 28.77
CA ASP A 360 4.52 -35.01 29.84
C ASP A 360 5.54 -34.67 30.94
N ALA A 361 6.75 -34.28 30.56
CA ALA A 361 7.80 -33.84 31.49
C ALA A 361 7.34 -32.61 32.31
N LYS A 362 6.70 -31.63 31.66
CA LYS A 362 6.10 -30.47 32.33
C LYS A 362 5.02 -30.88 33.33
N LEU A 363 4.13 -31.81 32.99
CA LEU A 363 3.08 -32.28 33.89
C LEU A 363 3.67 -33.03 35.10
N GLY A 364 4.65 -33.91 34.87
CA GLY A 364 5.40 -34.59 35.92
C GLY A 364 6.12 -33.60 36.85
N MET A 365 6.75 -32.57 36.28
CA MET A 365 7.40 -31.51 37.04
C MET A 365 6.40 -30.74 37.93
N ILE A 366 5.23 -30.37 37.42
CA ILE A 366 4.19 -29.70 38.21
C ILE A 366 3.73 -30.60 39.35
N LEU A 367 3.42 -31.86 39.05
CA LEU A 367 2.99 -32.85 40.03
C LEU A 367 4.04 -33.04 41.13
N SER A 368 5.33 -33.07 40.78
CA SER A 368 6.43 -33.19 41.76
C SER A 368 6.61 -31.92 42.58
N ARG A 369 6.61 -30.74 41.96
CA ARG A 369 6.85 -29.46 42.66
C ARG A 369 5.68 -29.01 43.52
N ALA A 370 4.46 -29.41 43.16
CA ALA A 370 3.28 -29.21 44.00
C ALA A 370 3.22 -30.20 45.17
N GLU A 371 4.18 -31.14 45.26
CA GLU A 371 4.27 -32.18 46.29
C GLU A 371 3.00 -33.00 46.47
N ILE A 372 2.19 -33.15 45.40
CA ILE A 372 0.94 -33.91 45.44
C ILE A 372 1.26 -35.39 45.72
N ARG A 373 0.55 -36.00 46.66
CA ARG A 373 0.72 -37.39 47.09
C ARG A 373 -0.54 -38.22 46.81
N ASP A 374 -0.40 -39.54 46.92
CA ASP A 374 -1.56 -40.44 46.83
C ASP A 374 -2.58 -40.13 47.93
N GLY A 375 -3.86 -40.10 47.56
CA GLY A 375 -4.97 -39.77 48.45
C GLY A 375 -5.27 -38.28 48.58
N ASP A 376 -4.42 -37.40 48.03
CA ASP A 376 -4.65 -35.95 48.11
C ASP A 376 -5.88 -35.51 47.30
N ARG A 377 -6.48 -34.39 47.74
CA ARG A 377 -7.56 -33.70 47.05
C ARG A 377 -6.99 -32.52 46.27
N VAL A 378 -7.09 -32.54 44.94
CA VAL A 378 -6.49 -31.54 44.06
C VAL A 378 -7.57 -30.77 43.31
N LEU A 379 -7.50 -29.44 43.33
CA LEU A 379 -8.34 -28.55 42.52
C LEU A 379 -7.53 -27.94 41.38
N GLU A 380 -7.92 -28.19 40.14
CA GLU A 380 -7.36 -27.53 38.96
C GLU A 380 -8.29 -26.41 38.47
N ILE A 381 -7.77 -25.18 38.42
CA ILE A 381 -8.48 -24.01 37.91
C ILE A 381 -8.04 -23.75 36.47
N GLY A 382 -8.97 -23.89 35.51
CA GLY A 382 -8.71 -23.70 34.08
C GLY A 382 -8.06 -24.92 33.44
N SER A 383 -8.69 -26.09 33.53
CA SER A 383 -8.08 -27.36 33.06
C SER A 383 -8.01 -27.54 31.55
N GLY A 384 -8.65 -26.65 30.77
CA GLY A 384 -8.69 -26.77 29.31
C GLY A 384 -9.25 -28.13 28.88
N TRP A 385 -8.43 -28.94 28.19
CA TRP A 385 -8.78 -30.29 27.76
C TRP A 385 -8.49 -31.38 28.82
N GLY A 386 -8.04 -30.99 30.01
CA GLY A 386 -7.87 -31.89 31.17
C GLY A 386 -6.54 -32.65 31.20
N SER A 387 -5.51 -32.20 30.50
CA SER A 387 -4.23 -32.91 30.42
C SER A 387 -3.57 -33.12 31.79
N PHE A 388 -3.62 -32.12 32.67
CA PHE A 388 -3.12 -32.28 34.05
C PHE A 388 -3.98 -33.23 34.88
N VAL A 389 -5.32 -33.09 34.88
CA VAL A 389 -6.22 -34.04 35.56
C VAL A 389 -5.92 -35.48 35.14
N LEU A 390 -5.78 -35.73 33.85
CA LEU A 390 -5.49 -37.07 33.32
C LEU A 390 -4.12 -37.58 33.76
N ALA A 391 -3.09 -36.72 33.74
CA ALA A 391 -1.77 -37.09 34.23
C ALA A 391 -1.75 -37.38 35.74
N ALA A 392 -2.44 -36.56 36.55
CA ALA A 392 -2.58 -36.76 37.98
C ALA A 392 -3.32 -38.08 38.28
N ALA A 393 -4.43 -38.34 37.60
CA ALA A 393 -5.22 -39.56 37.77
C ALA A 393 -4.47 -40.85 37.37
N ARG A 394 -3.60 -40.78 36.35
CA ARG A 394 -2.79 -41.92 35.90
C ARG A 394 -1.63 -42.23 36.84
N SER A 395 -1.02 -41.20 37.41
CA SER A 395 0.21 -41.33 38.20
C SER A 395 -0.03 -41.45 39.70
N ARG A 396 -1.19 -40.98 40.20
CA ARG A 396 -1.50 -40.91 41.64
C ARG A 396 -2.97 -41.16 41.92
N ASN A 397 -3.27 -41.77 43.06
CA ASN A 397 -4.66 -42.03 43.47
C ASN A 397 -5.29 -40.81 44.17
N CYS A 398 -5.36 -39.67 43.46
CA CYS A 398 -5.88 -38.41 43.98
C CYS A 398 -7.39 -38.24 43.73
N GLN A 399 -8.06 -37.48 44.58
CA GLN A 399 -9.40 -36.96 44.31
C GLN A 399 -9.30 -35.63 43.57
N LEU A 400 -9.80 -35.57 42.34
CA LEU A 400 -9.63 -34.41 41.46
C LEU A 400 -10.93 -33.62 41.33
N ALA A 401 -10.84 -32.30 41.46
CA ALA A 401 -11.89 -31.34 41.14
C ALA A 401 -11.36 -30.36 40.09
N THR A 402 -12.21 -29.92 39.16
CA THR A 402 -11.79 -29.02 38.09
C THR A 402 -12.85 -28.01 37.68
N THR A 403 -12.42 -26.87 37.13
CA THR A 403 -13.26 -25.86 36.49
C THR A 403 -12.64 -25.44 35.15
N THR A 404 -13.47 -25.23 34.12
CA THR A 404 -13.08 -24.79 32.77
C THR A 404 -13.78 -23.50 32.39
#